data_AF-A0A3C7W210-F1
#
_entry.id   AF-A0A3C7W210-F1
#
_cell.length_a   1.000
_cell.length_b   1.000
_cell.length_c   1.000
_cell.angle_alpha   90.00
_cell.angle_beta   90.00
_cell.angle_gamma   90.00
#
_symmetry.space_group_name_H-M   'P 1'
#
loop_
_entity.id
_entity.type
_entity.pdbx_description
1 polymer ?
#
loop_
_entity_poly.entity_id
_entity_poly.type
_entity_poly.pdbx_seq_one_letter_code
_entity_poly.pdbx_strand_id
1 'polypeptide(L)' 'AATVEGVLTAATLDDRTIERACSAAAEAFTPIDDVRASAAYRSAMAAALLRRALLELREARDLGIDAVEPLHA' A
#
# COMPACT_ATOMS: atom_id res chain seq x y z
N ALA A 1 7.53 -15.12 -0.02
CA ALA A 1 7.65 -13.81 -0.68
C ALA A 1 8.17 -12.78 0.32
N ALA A 2 8.77 -11.68 -0.13
CA ALA A 2 9.12 -10.57 0.76
C ALA A 2 7.85 -9.85 1.22
N THR A 3 7.74 -9.50 2.50
CA THR A 3 6.61 -8.69 3.00
C THR A 3 6.79 -7.24 2.56
N VAL A 4 5.67 -6.51 2.40
CA VAL A 4 5.69 -5.08 2.05
C VAL A 4 6.57 -4.28 3.01
N GLU A 5 6.36 -4.47 4.31
CA GLU A 5 7.12 -3.82 5.38
C GLU A 5 8.61 -4.15 5.30
N GLY A 6 8.96 -5.40 4.99
CA GLY A 6 10.35 -5.84 4.83
C GLY A 6 11.04 -5.22 3.62
N VAL A 7 10.30 -4.90 2.55
CA VAL A 7 10.85 -4.17 1.38
C VAL A 7 11.13 -2.70 1.73
N LEU A 8 10.29 -2.08 2.56
CA LEU A 8 10.37 -0.66 2.89
C LEU A 8 11.34 -0.34 4.04
N THR A 9 11.54 -1.29 4.96
CA THR A 9 12.40 -1.09 6.13
C THR A 9 13.85 -0.81 5.72
N ALA A 10 14.40 0.31 6.19
CA ALA A 10 15.76 0.77 5.91
C ALA A 10 16.12 0.94 4.41
N ALA A 11 15.11 0.97 3.53
CA ALA A 11 15.30 1.17 2.10
C ALA A 11 15.24 2.66 1.72
N THR A 12 15.96 3.04 0.66
CA THR A 12 15.75 4.34 0.01
C THR A 12 14.43 4.31 -0.74
N LEU A 13 13.59 5.33 -0.57
CA LEU A 13 12.30 5.42 -1.25
C LEU A 13 12.45 5.86 -2.72
N ASP A 14 12.99 4.97 -3.54
CA ASP A 14 13.15 5.13 -5.00
C ASP A 14 12.07 4.35 -5.78
N ASP A 15 12.03 4.54 -7.11
CA ASP A 15 11.02 3.88 -7.96
C ASP A 15 11.07 2.35 -7.87
N ARG A 16 12.28 1.79 -7.74
CA ARG A 16 12.48 0.34 -7.63
C ARG A 16 11.91 -0.19 -6.32
N THR A 17 12.13 0.50 -5.22
CA THR A 17 11.61 0.12 -3.89
C THR A 17 10.09 0.21 -3.87
N ILE A 18 9.53 1.28 -4.44
CA ILE A 18 8.07 1.44 -4.59
C ILE A 18 7.48 0.30 -5.42
N GLU A 19 8.06 -0.04 -6.57
CA GLU A 19 7.55 -1.11 -7.43
C GLU A 19 7.57 -2.47 -6.72
N ARG A 20 8.67 -2.79 -6.04
CA ARG A 20 8.79 -4.03 -5.25
C ARG A 20 7.77 -4.09 -4.12
N ALA A 21 7.55 -2.99 -3.41
CA ALA A 21 6.57 -2.92 -2.34
C ALA A 21 5.14 -3.09 -2.88
N CYS A 22 4.81 -2.50 -4.03
CA CYS A 22 3.52 -2.65 -4.68
C CYS A 22 3.25 -4.09 -5.15
N SER A 23 4.26 -4.76 -5.72
CA SER A 23 4.16 -6.17 -6.09
C SER A 23 3.92 -7.05 -4.86
N ALA A 24 4.65 -6.83 -3.78
CA ALA A 24 4.43 -7.53 -2.52
C ALA A 24 3.02 -7.27 -1.94
N ALA A 25 2.49 -6.05 -2.09
CA ALA A 25 1.16 -5.69 -1.59
C ALA A 25 0.03 -6.39 -2.35
N ALA A 26 0.16 -6.57 -3.66
CA ALA A 26 -0.83 -7.30 -4.46
C ALA A 26 -0.94 -8.79 -4.08
N GLU A 27 0.16 -9.36 -3.58
CA GLU A 27 0.27 -10.77 -3.18
C GLU A 27 0.08 -10.99 -1.66
N ALA A 28 -0.01 -9.92 -0.87
CA ALA A 28 -0.01 -10.00 0.59
C ALA A 28 -1.27 -10.65 1.19
N PHE A 29 -2.37 -10.73 0.43
CA PHE A 29 -3.65 -11.25 0.91
C PHE A 29 -4.48 -11.86 -0.23
N THR A 30 -5.49 -12.66 0.14
CA THR A 30 -6.42 -13.32 -0.78
C THR A 30 -7.84 -12.79 -0.55
N PRO A 31 -8.24 -11.69 -1.20
CA PRO A 31 -9.54 -11.06 -0.98
C PRO A 31 -10.68 -11.88 -1.60
N ILE A 32 -11.90 -11.65 -1.12
CA ILE A 32 -13.13 -12.25 -1.67
C ILE A 32 -13.64 -11.46 -2.87
N ASP A 33 -14.39 -12.15 -3.73
CA ASP A 33 -15.31 -11.52 -4.67
C ASP A 33 -16.65 -11.19 -3.99
N ASP A 34 -17.21 -10.01 -4.26
CA ASP A 34 -18.57 -9.66 -3.86
C ASP A 34 -19.21 -8.66 -4.83
N VAL A 35 -20.43 -8.20 -4.53
CA VAL A 35 -21.18 -7.21 -5.33
C VAL A 35 -20.49 -5.84 -5.43
N ARG A 36 -19.49 -5.55 -4.60
CA ARG A 36 -18.78 -4.28 -4.58
C ARG A 36 -17.53 -4.32 -5.47
N ALA A 37 -16.81 -5.45 -5.47
CA ALA A 37 -15.62 -5.63 -6.30
C ALA A 37 -15.13 -7.08 -6.34
N SER A 38 -14.43 -7.43 -7.42
CA SER A 38 -13.71 -8.70 -7.52
C SER A 38 -12.46 -8.75 -6.64
N ALA A 39 -12.02 -9.96 -6.30
CA ALA A 39 -10.78 -10.23 -5.62
C ALA A 39 -9.58 -9.63 -6.36
N ALA A 40 -9.52 -9.82 -7.68
CA ALA A 40 -8.46 -9.28 -8.53
C ALA A 40 -8.40 -7.74 -8.47
N TYR A 41 -9.54 -7.07 -8.51
CA TYR A 41 -9.60 -5.61 -8.37
C TYR A 41 -9.13 -5.16 -6.99
N ARG A 42 -9.53 -5.85 -5.92
CA ARG A 42 -9.10 -5.52 -4.54
C ARG A 42 -7.59 -5.64 -4.35
N SER A 43 -6.97 -6.72 -4.87
CA SER A 43 -5.52 -6.87 -4.85
C SER A 43 -4.81 -5.77 -5.63
N ALA A 44 -5.29 -5.44 -6.83
CA ALA A 44 -4.73 -4.34 -7.62
C ALA A 44 -4.87 -2.98 -6.92
N MET A 45 -6.02 -2.73 -6.27
CA MET A 45 -6.27 -1.49 -5.55
C MET A 45 -5.36 -1.30 -4.35
N ALA A 46 -5.04 -2.35 -3.59
CA ALA A 46 -4.08 -2.23 -2.50
C ALA A 46 -2.70 -1.77 -2.99
N ALA A 47 -2.20 -2.34 -4.09
CA ALA A 47 -0.96 -1.90 -4.71
C ALA A 47 -1.04 -0.45 -5.22
N ALA A 48 -2.17 -0.05 -5.83
CA ALA A 48 -2.37 1.32 -6.33
C ALA A 48 -2.40 2.36 -5.20
N LEU A 49 -3.12 2.06 -4.11
CA LEU A 49 -3.21 2.93 -2.93
C LEU A 49 -1.84 3.07 -2.26
N LEU A 50 -1.10 1.97 -2.10
CA LEU A 50 0.26 2.01 -1.57
C LEU A 50 1.19 2.83 -2.46
N ARG A 51 1.15 2.62 -3.79
CA ARG A 51 1.97 3.38 -4.73
C ARG A 51 1.75 4.88 -4.58
N ARG A 52 0.48 5.30 -4.53
CA ARG A 52 0.10 6.69 -4.36
C ARG A 52 0.65 7.27 -3.06
N ALA A 53 0.43 6.59 -1.94
CA ALA A 53 0.90 7.04 -0.63
C ALA A 53 2.43 7.18 -0.59
N LEU A 54 3.17 6.22 -1.16
CA LEU A 54 4.64 6.27 -1.22
C LEU A 54 5.15 7.41 -2.11
N LEU A 55 4.48 7.70 -3.23
CA LEU A 55 4.82 8.85 -4.08
C LEU A 55 4.55 10.17 -3.38
N GLU A 56 3.38 10.32 -2.76
CA GLU A 56 3.02 11.51 -1.98
C GLU A 56 4.01 11.71 -0.81
N LEU A 57 4.39 10.65 -0.10
CA LEU A 57 5.40 10.70 0.97
C LEU A 57 6.78 11.13 0.45
N ARG A 58 7.20 10.60 -0.71
CA ARG A 58 8.47 10.96 -1.36
C ARG A 58 8.50 12.43 -1.78
N GLU A 59 7.35 12.96 -2.19
CA GLU A 59 7.16 14.39 -2.49
C GLU A 59 6.99 15.25 -1.22
N ALA A 60 7.18 14.68 -0.03
CA ALA A 60 7.00 15.32 1.27
C ALA A 60 5.60 15.94 1.45
N ARG A 61 4.58 15.34 0.83
CA ARG A 61 3.19 15.73 1.01
C ARG A 61 2.64 15.10 2.28
N ASP A 62 1.95 15.90 3.08
CA ASP A 62 1.21 15.37 4.22
C ASP A 62 0.06 14.49 3.71
N LEU A 63 0.03 13.25 4.21
CA LEU A 63 -0.99 12.26 3.89
C LEU A 63 -2.23 12.40 4.78
N GLY A 64 -2.15 13.19 5.86
CA GLY A 64 -3.26 13.42 6.79
C GLY A 64 -3.72 12.16 7.55
N ILE A 65 -2.87 11.14 7.65
CA ILE A 65 -3.23 9.84 8.26
C ILE A 65 -3.28 9.95 9.79
N ASP A 66 -2.46 10.82 10.37
CA ASP A 66 -2.41 11.06 11.83
C ASP A 66 -3.59 11.91 12.34
N ALA A 67 -4.40 12.49 11.44
CA ALA A 67 -5.56 13.30 11.80
C ALA A 67 -6.84 12.46 12.03
N VAL A 68 -6.78 11.15 11.82
CA VAL A 68 -7.94 10.26 12.02
C VAL A 68 -8.08 9.98 13.52
N GLU A 69 -9.15 10.52 14.10
CA GLU A 69 -9.51 10.23 15.49
C GLU A 69 -9.71 8.71 15.66
N PRO A 70 -9.14 8.07 16.71
CA PRO A 70 -9.21 6.62 16.87
C PRO A 70 -10.66 6.16 16.85
N LEU A 71 -11.00 5.22 15.95
CA LEU A 71 -12.37 4.75 15.77
C LEU A 71 -12.94 4.08 17.05
N HIS A 72 -12.08 3.65 17.98
CA HIS A 72 -12.50 3.14 19.29
C HIS A 72 -11.50 3.54 20.38
N ALA A 73 -12.02 4.14 21.46
CA ALA A 73 -11.39 4.26 22.78
C ALA A 73 -12.00 3.24 23.74
#